data_AF-A0A7V6ZEW3-F1
#
_entry.id   AF-A0A7V6ZEW3-F1
#
_cell.length_a   1.000
_cell.length_b   1.000
_cell.length_c   1.000
_cell.angle_alpha   90.00
_cell.angle_beta   90.00
_cell.angle_gamma   90.00
#
_symmetry.space_group_name_H-M   'P 1'
#
loop_
_entity.id
_entity.type
_entity.pdbx_description
1 polymer ?
#
loop_
_entity_poly.entity_id
_entity_poly.type
_entity_poly.pdbx_seq_one_letter_code
_entity_poly.pdbx_strand_id
1 'polypeptide(L)'
;DPALRVQADEFKDYYSLLRLISTAYLSEMRAAEFYEKLVDAVDSQETKAMFNDLARMERGHMEFVKKRYDELRGELEGRLML
;
A
#
# COMPACT_ATOMS: atom_id res chain seq x y z
N ASP A 1 30.86 7.71 16.73
CA ASP A 1 29.90 7.93 17.83
C ASP A 1 28.82 6.87 17.74
N PRO A 2 28.64 6.02 18.77
CA PRO A 2 27.53 5.05 18.82
C PRO A 2 26.15 5.67 18.57
N ALA A 3 25.92 6.93 18.97
CA ALA A 3 24.65 7.62 18.76
C ALA A 3 24.35 7.85 17.27
N LEU A 4 25.36 8.20 16.46
CA LEU A 4 25.20 8.35 15.01
C LEU A 4 24.87 7.04 14.32
N ARG A 5 25.38 5.91 14.82
CA ARG A 5 25.06 4.58 14.28
C ARG A 5 23.62 4.17 14.61
N VAL A 6 23.17 4.40 15.83
CA VAL A 6 21.78 4.14 16.24
C VAL A 6 20.80 4.94 15.39
N GLN A 7 21.07 6.23 15.14
CA GLN A 7 20.25 7.05 14.25
C GLN A 7 20.24 6.51 12.81
N ALA A 8 21.40 6.14 12.26
CA ALA A 8 21.49 5.57 10.92
C ALA A 8 20.70 4.26 10.77
N ASP A 9 20.74 3.39 11.79
CA ASP A 9 19.95 2.15 11.83
C ASP A 9 18.44 2.46 11.90
N GLU A 10 18.02 3.45 12.72
CA GLU A 10 16.62 3.89 12.78
C GLU A 10 16.10 4.42 11.44
N PHE A 11 16.87 5.26 10.74
CA PHE A 11 16.48 5.75 9.40
C PHE A 11 16.35 4.61 8.40
N LYS A 12 17.28 3.65 8.43
CA LYS A 12 17.23 2.47 7.56
C LYS A 12 15.96 1.64 7.80
N ASP A 13 15.52 1.52 9.04
CA ASP A 13 14.29 0.81 9.40
C ASP A 13 13.06 1.54 8.84
N TYR A 14 12.98 2.87 8.99
CA TYR A 14 11.91 3.68 8.39
C TYR A 14 11.84 3.54 6.86
N TYR A 15 12.98 3.63 6.16
CA TYR A 15 13.00 3.41 4.71
C TYR A 15 12.56 1.99 4.32
N SER A 16 12.87 1.00 5.16
CA SER A 16 12.43 -0.39 4.93
C SER A 16 10.93 -0.54 5.09
N LEU A 17 10.34 0.09 6.11
CA LEU A 17 8.89 0.14 6.31
C LEU A 17 8.17 0.84 5.16
N LEU A 18 8.69 1.98 4.70
CA LEU A 18 8.13 2.71 3.56
C LEU A 18 8.16 1.88 2.27
N ARG A 19 9.22 1.09 2.04
CA ARG A 19 9.28 0.16 0.89
C ARG A 19 8.27 -0.98 1.01
N LEU A 20 8.12 -1.55 2.20
CA LEU A 20 7.16 -2.63 2.42
C LEU A 20 5.74 -2.14 2.16
N ILE A 21 5.37 -1.01 2.74
CA ILE A 21 4.01 -0.48 2.63
C ILE A 21 3.71 0.08 1.24
N SER A 22 4.70 0.61 0.51
CA SER A 22 4.54 0.93 -0.92
C SER A 22 4.33 -0.33 -1.77
N THR A 23 4.97 -1.45 -1.40
CA THR A 23 4.78 -2.72 -2.11
C THR A 23 3.36 -3.25 -1.88
N ALA A 24 2.85 -3.17 -0.65
CA ALA A 24 1.47 -3.51 -0.34
C ALA A 24 0.49 -2.64 -1.16
N TYR A 25 0.67 -1.31 -1.18
CA TYR A 25 -0.20 -0.41 -1.97
C TYR A 25 -0.28 -0.81 -3.44
N LEU A 26 0.88 -1.08 -4.06
CA LEU A 26 0.94 -1.50 -5.46
C LEU A 26 0.32 -2.88 -5.67
N SER A 27 0.40 -3.77 -4.68
CA SER A 27 -0.25 -5.08 -4.74
C SER A 27 -1.77 -4.94 -4.75
N GLU A 28 -2.35 -4.14 -3.84
CA GLU A 28 -3.80 -3.91 -3.78
C GLU A 28 -4.32 -3.23 -5.05
N MET A 29 -3.59 -2.22 -5.55
CA MET A 29 -3.93 -1.56 -6.81
C MET A 29 -3.97 -2.55 -7.99
N ARG A 30 -2.96 -3.42 -8.10
CA ARG A 30 -2.90 -4.44 -9.16
C ARG A 30 -4.00 -5.49 -9.02
N ALA A 31 -4.35 -5.88 -7.79
CA ALA A 31 -5.44 -6.81 -7.53
C ALA A 31 -6.79 -6.21 -7.94
N ALA A 32 -7.05 -4.94 -7.59
CA ALA A 32 -8.23 -4.21 -8.05
C ALA A 32 -8.33 -4.17 -9.58
N GLU A 33 -7.26 -3.74 -10.26
CA GLU A 33 -7.20 -3.69 -11.72
C GLU A 33 -7.36 -5.07 -12.37
N PHE A 34 -6.85 -6.12 -11.71
CA PHE A 34 -6.99 -7.49 -12.19
C PHE A 34 -8.46 -7.94 -12.15
N TYR A 35 -9.16 -7.72 -11.03
CA TYR A 35 -10.57 -8.06 -10.93
C TYR A 35 -11.45 -7.22 -11.86
N GLU A 36 -11.15 -5.93 -12.03
CA GLU A 36 -11.82 -5.07 -13.02
C GLU A 36 -11.70 -5.66 -14.44
N LYS A 37 -10.53 -6.15 -14.84
CA LYS A 37 -10.34 -6.81 -16.14
C LYS A 37 -11.10 -8.13 -16.27
N LEU A 38 -11.30 -8.87 -15.17
CA LEU A 38 -12.04 -10.12 -15.19
C LEU A 38 -13.55 -9.92 -15.39
N VAL A 39 -14.11 -8.76 -15.01
CA VAL A 39 -15.52 -8.42 -15.27
C VAL A 39 -15.83 -8.45 -16.77
N ASP A 40 -14.91 -7.96 -17.60
CA ASP A 40 -15.05 -7.92 -19.06
C ASP A 40 -14.82 -9.29 -19.73
N ALA A 41 -14.23 -10.24 -19.01
CA ALA A 41 -13.85 -11.57 -19.52
C ALA A 41 -14.87 -12.68 -19.23
N VAL A 42 -15.98 -12.36 -18.55
CA VAL A 42 -17.03 -13.32 -18.17
C VAL A 42 -18.40 -12.89 -18.67
N ASP A 43 -19.30 -13.85 -18.87
CA ASP A 43 -20.67 -13.57 -19.32
C ASP A 43 -21.71 -13.57 -18.19
N SER A 44 -21.53 -14.43 -17.18
CA SER A 44 -22.47 -14.56 -16.05
C SER A 44 -22.52 -13.27 -15.23
N GLN A 45 -23.72 -12.77 -15.01
CA GLN A 45 -23.94 -11.53 -14.28
C GLN A 45 -23.60 -11.67 -12.79
N GLU A 46 -23.82 -12.85 -12.22
CA GLU A 46 -23.43 -13.22 -10.86
C GLU A 46 -21.91 -13.18 -10.71
N THR A 47 -21.19 -13.72 -11.70
CA THR A 47 -19.72 -13.72 -11.70
C THR A 47 -19.15 -12.31 -11.88
N LYS A 48 -19.77 -11.49 -12.72
CA LYS A 48 -19.42 -10.05 -12.84
C LYS A 48 -19.61 -9.31 -11.52
N ALA A 49 -20.72 -9.55 -10.82
CA ALA A 49 -20.98 -8.92 -9.52
C ALA A 49 -19.89 -9.30 -8.51
N MET A 50 -19.51 -10.58 -8.43
CA MET A 50 -18.43 -11.05 -7.57
C MET A 50 -17.10 -10.35 -7.88
N PHE A 51 -16.67 -10.24 -9.14
CA PHE A 51 -15.42 -9.55 -9.48
C PHE A 51 -15.47 -8.04 -9.19
N ASN A 52 -16.62 -7.40 -9.41
CA ASN A 52 -16.79 -5.99 -9.03
C ASN A 52 -16.68 -5.78 -7.51
N ASP A 53 -17.21 -6.71 -6.70
CA ASP A 53 -17.11 -6.64 -5.24
C ASP A 53 -15.66 -6.85 -4.76
N LEU A 54 -14.94 -7.80 -5.37
CA LEU A 54 -13.51 -8.00 -5.11
C LEU A 54 -12.70 -6.77 -5.48
N ALA A 55 -12.90 -6.21 -6.69
CA ALA A 55 -12.23 -4.98 -7.10
C ALA A 55 -12.46 -3.83 -6.10
N ARG A 56 -13.71 -3.65 -5.66
CA ARG A 56 -14.08 -2.63 -4.66
C ARG A 56 -13.39 -2.86 -3.31
N MET A 57 -13.30 -4.11 -2.87
CA MET A 57 -12.60 -4.47 -1.64
C MET A 57 -11.11 -4.10 -1.72
N GLU A 58 -10.43 -4.45 -2.81
CA GLU A 58 -9.00 -4.13 -2.97
C GLU A 58 -8.76 -2.62 -3.12
N ARG A 59 -9.69 -1.86 -3.71
CA ARG A 59 -9.63 -0.39 -3.68
C ARG A 59 -9.70 0.16 -2.25
N GLY A 60 -10.55 -0.41 -1.40
CA GLY A 60 -10.63 -0.07 0.03
C GLY A 60 -9.33 -0.39 0.78
N HIS A 61 -8.73 -1.56 0.51
CA HIS A 61 -7.42 -1.92 1.06
C HIS A 61 -6.33 -0.95 0.57
N MET A 62 -6.30 -0.64 -0.72
CA MET A 62 -5.37 0.30 -1.33
C MET A 62 -5.44 1.68 -0.66
N GLU A 63 -6.64 2.22 -0.43
CA GLU A 63 -6.84 3.51 0.26
C GLU A 63 -6.34 3.48 1.70
N PHE A 64 -6.63 2.39 2.43
CA PHE A 64 -6.14 2.20 3.79
C PHE A 64 -4.61 2.16 3.83
N VAL A 65 -3.97 1.38 2.96
CA VAL A 65 -2.51 1.26 2.89
C VAL A 65 -1.88 2.60 2.51
N LYS A 66 -2.49 3.35 1.59
CA LYS A 66 -2.02 4.70 1.23
C LYS A 66 -2.02 5.64 2.43
N LYS A 67 -3.10 5.67 3.21
CA LYS A 67 -3.18 6.50 4.41
C LYS A 67 -2.06 6.17 5.39
N ARG A 68 -1.79 4.88 5.62
CA ARG A 68 -0.69 4.43 6.50
C ARG A 68 0.69 4.77 5.95
N TYR A 69 0.88 4.73 4.63
CA TYR A 69 2.11 5.20 3.98
C TYR A 69 2.33 6.70 4.24
N ASP A 70 1.30 7.52 4.04
CA ASP A 70 1.38 8.97 4.23
C ASP A 70 1.71 9.33 5.70
N GLU A 71 1.13 8.60 6.67
CA GLU A 71 1.43 8.74 8.09
C GLU A 71 2.91 8.41 8.42
N LEU A 72 3.41 7.25 7.98
CA LEU A 72 4.81 6.84 8.17
C LEU A 72 5.80 7.81 7.52
N ARG A 73 5.45 8.34 6.35
CA ARG A 73 6.26 9.33 5.66
C ARG A 73 6.32 10.64 6.45
N GLY A 74 5.19 11.10 6.98
CA GLY A 74 5.13 12.29 7.81
C GLY A 74 5.96 12.17 9.10
N GLU A 75 5.94 10.99 9.74
CA GLU A 75 6.80 10.72 10.90
C GLU A 75 8.29 10.83 10.57
N LEU A 76 8.72 10.27 9.43
CA LEU A 76 10.10 10.36 8.98
C LEU A 76 10.51 11.80 8.66
N GLU A 77 9.66 12.55 7.94
CA GLU A 77 9.90 13.96 7.62
C GLU A 77 10.03 14.81 8.89
N GLY A 78 9.17 14.59 9.89
CA GLY A 78 9.25 15.26 11.18
C GLY A 78 10.55 14.98 11.94
N ARG A 79 11.09 13.76 11.83
CA ARG A 79 12.38 13.38 12.43
C ARG A 79 13.59 13.97 11.70
N LEU A 80 13.49 14.21 10.39
CA LEU A 80 14.56 14.82 9.60
C LEU A 80 14.65 16.35 9.79
N MET A 81 13.57 16.98 10.25
CA MET A 81 13.50 18.41 10.53
C MET A 81 13.94 18.79 11.96
N LEU A 82 14.26 17.81 12.81
CA LEU A 82 14.78 17.96 14.18
C LEU A 82 16.26 17.61 14.22
#